data_AF-A0A5N9CJT7-F1
#
_entry.id   AF-A0A5N9CJT7-F1
#
_cell.length_a   1.000
_cell.length_b   1.000
_cell.length_c   1.000
_cell.angle_alpha   90.00
_cell.angle_beta   90.00
_cell.angle_gamma   90.00
#
_symmetry.space_group_name_H-M   'P 1'
#
loop_
_entity.id
_entity.type
_entity.pdbx_description
1 polymer ?
#
loop_
_entity_poly.entity_id
_entity_poly.type
_entity_poly.pdbx_seq_one_letter_code
_entity_poly.pdbx_strand_id
1 'polypeptide(L)' 'MIDINLLRSQKDMVAQMMKNRSEDVDLDHILELDVTRRNLIQIVDELRSKRNKVSKEI' A
#
# COMPACT_ATOMS: atom_id res chain seq x y z
N MET A 1 2.19 3.66 15.59
CA MET A 1 1.74 3.29 14.22
C MET A 1 1.40 4.55 13.48
N ILE A 2 2.02 4.80 12.33
CA ILE A 2 1.63 5.88 11.41
C ILE A 2 0.50 5.33 10.53
N ASP A 3 -0.57 6.09 10.37
CA ASP A 3 -1.63 5.71 9.44
C ASP A 3 -1.12 5.85 8.00
N ILE A 4 -1.17 4.76 7.23
CA ILE A 4 -0.77 4.73 5.83
C ILE A 4 -1.68 5.61 4.95
N ASN A 5 -2.91 5.90 5.36
CA ASN A 5 -3.78 6.87 4.69
C ASN A 5 -3.26 8.30 4.89
N LEU A 6 -2.76 8.61 6.09
CA LEU A 6 -2.16 9.90 6.39
C LEU A 6 -0.87 10.11 5.58
N LEU A 7 -0.03 9.08 5.50
CA LEU A 7 1.19 9.12 4.68
C LEU A 7 0.88 9.32 3.19
N ARG A 8 -0.18 8.69 2.68
CA ARG A 8 -0.62 8.85 1.28
C ARG A 8 -1.20 10.23 0.97
N SER A 9 -1.92 10.83 1.92
CA SER A 9 -2.60 12.11 1.72
C SER A 9 -1.71 13.31 2.02
N GLN A 10 -0.79 13.19 2.98
CA GLN A 10 0.00 14.32 3.51
C GLN A 10 1.44 13.88 3.81
N LYS A 11 2.16 13.40 2.79
CA LYS A 11 3.55 12.94 2.92
C LYS A 11 4.45 14.00 3.56
N ASP A 12 4.37 15.25 3.12
CA ASP A 12 5.25 16.33 3.60
C ASP A 12 5.08 16.62 5.09
N MET A 13 3.83 16.58 5.58
CA MET A 13 3.55 16.73 7.00
C MET A 13 4.17 15.58 7.80
N VAL A 14 4.05 14.34 7.31
CA VAL A 14 4.64 13.17 7.97
C VAL A 14 6.17 13.25 7.93
N ALA A 15 6.76 13.68 6.82
CA ALA A 15 8.20 13.89 6.69
C ALA A 15 8.71 14.91 7.72
N GLN A 16 7.99 16.03 7.89
CA GLN A 16 8.32 17.02 8.91
C GLN A 16 8.19 16.45 10.33
N MET A 17 7.17 15.64 10.61
CA MET A 17 7.02 14.96 11.91
C MET A 17 8.17 13.98 12.19
N MET A 18 8.63 13.22 11.20
CA MET A 18 9.77 12.30 11.34
C MET A 18 11.07 13.08 11.57
N LYS A 19 11.29 14.16 10.81
CA LYS A 19 12.43 15.06 10.97
C LYS A 19 12.47 15.69 12.36
N ASN A 20 11.33 16.14 12.88
CA ASN A 20 11.23 16.69 14.24
C ASN A 20 11.57 15.64 15.33
N ARG A 21 11.38 14.35 15.03
CA ARG A 21 11.73 13.22 15.91
C ARG A 21 13.18 12.76 15.73
N SER A 22 13.94 13.37 14.81
CA SER A 22 15.29 12.92 14.41
C SER A 22 15.30 11.45 13.94
N GLU A 23 14.19 10.99 13.37
CA GLU A 23 14.07 9.66 12.78
C GLU A 23 14.29 9.78 11.27
N ASP A 24 15.24 9.01 10.74
CA ASP A 24 15.47 8.88 9.31
C ASP A 24 14.66 7.68 8.79
N VAL A 25 13.49 7.98 8.22
CA VAL A 25 12.57 6.98 7.68
C VAL A 25 12.38 7.24 6.20
N ASP A 26 12.63 6.23 5.39
CA ASP A 26 12.40 6.27 3.96
C ASP A 26 10.90 6.15 3.64
N LEU A 27 10.22 7.31 3.68
CA LEU A 27 8.80 7.42 3.37
C LEU A 27 8.48 7.08 1.91
N ASP A 28 9.44 7.28 1.00
CA ASP A 28 9.27 6.94 -0.41
C ASP A 28 9.24 5.44 -0.61
N HIS A 29 10.18 4.72 -0.01
CA HIS A 29 10.20 3.26 -0.05
C HIS A 29 8.93 2.65 0.58
N ILE A 30 8.41 3.24 1.67
CA ILE A 30 7.15 2.81 2.27
C ILE A 30 5.98 2.98 1.28
N LEU A 31 5.92 4.09 0.55
CA LEU A 31 4.87 4.34 -0.44
C LEU A 31 4.99 3.40 -1.65
N GLU A 32 6.20 3.08 -2.10
CA GLU A 32 6.43 2.08 -3.15
C GLU A 32 5.94 0.68 -2.76
N LEU A 33 6.22 0.27 -1.51
CA LEU A 33 5.72 -1.00 -0.97
C LEU A 33 4.19 -0.99 -0.84
N ASP A 34 3.58 0.13 -0.45
CA ASP A 34 2.12 0.26 -0.40
C ASP A 34 1.48 0.13 -1.79
N VAL A 35 2.08 0.75 -2.82
CA VAL A 35 1.63 0.59 -4.22
C VAL A 35 1.74 -0.86 -4.66
N THR A 36 2.89 -1.50 -4.41
CA THR A 36 3.11 -2.91 -4.76
C THR A 36 2.09 -3.82 -4.09
N ARG A 37 1.84 -3.61 -2.79
CA ARG A 37 0.84 -4.35 -2.02
C ARG A 37 -0.56 -4.21 -2.62
N ARG A 38 -0.99 -2.98 -2.97
CA ARG A 38 -2.31 -2.75 -3.56
C ARG A 38 -2.46 -3.44 -4.92
N ASN A 39 -1.43 -3.38 -5.76
CA ASN A 39 -1.42 -4.07 -7.05
C ASN A 39 -1.56 -5.59 -6.87
N LEU A 40 -0.82 -6.18 -5.92
CA LEU A 40 -0.92 -7.62 -5.63
C LEU A 40 -2.30 -8.03 -5.13
N ILE A 41 -2.95 -7.22 -4.27
CA ILE A 41 -4.32 -7.48 -3.82
C ILE A 41 -5.27 -7.55 -5.01
N GLN A 42 -5.19 -6.56 -5.91
CA GLN A 42 -6.02 -6.54 -7.11
C GLN A 42 -5.79 -7.78 -7.98
N ILE A 43 -4.53 -8.14 -8.26
CA ILE A 43 -4.18 -9.34 -9.04
C ILE A 43 -4.76 -10.59 -8.40
N VAL A 44 -4.63 -10.74 -7.09
CA VAL A 44 -5.16 -11.90 -6.36
C VAL A 44 -6.68 -11.98 -6.46
N ASP A 45 -7.38 -10.85 -6.34
CA ASP A 45 -8.84 -10.81 -6.44
C ASP A 45 -9.32 -11.11 -7.88
N GLU A 46 -8.62 -10.63 -8.90
CA GLU A 46 -8.85 -10.99 -10.31
C GLU A 46 -8.67 -12.49 -10.54
N LEU A 47 -7.57 -13.07 -10.03
CA LEU A 47 -7.30 -14.51 -10.14
C LEU A 47 -8.36 -15.35 -9.43
N ARG A 48 -8.80 -14.93 -8.23
CA ARG A 48 -9.89 -15.58 -7.49
C ARG A 48 -11.20 -15.52 -8.27
N SER A 49 -11.53 -14.36 -8.83
CA SER A 49 -12.73 -14.17 -9.65
C SER A 49 -12.70 -15.08 -10.88
N LYS A 50 -11.57 -15.11 -11.60
CA LYS A 50 -11.36 -15.99 -12.75
C LYS A 50 -11.49 -17.47 -12.38
N ARG A 51 -10.85 -17.91 -11.30
CA ARG A 51 -10.95 -19.29 -10.80
C ARG A 51 -12.41 -19.66 -10.49
N ASN A 52 -13.13 -18.80 -9.77
CA ASN A 52 -14.52 -19.05 -9.39
C ASN A 52 -15.45 -19.09 -10.61
N LYS A 53 -15.16 -18.31 -11.67
CA LYS A 53 -15.90 -18.39 -12.93
C LYS A 53 -15.67 -19.73 -13.62
N VAL A 54 -14.42 -20.14 -13.79
CA VAL A 54 -14.07 -21.43 -14.42
C VAL A 54 -14.68 -22.61 -13.65
N SER A 55 -14.62 -22.60 -12.31
CA SER A 55 -15.23 -23.66 -11.50
C SER A 55 -16.74 -23.77 -11.61
N LYS A 56 -17.45 -22.75 -12.11
CA LYS A 56 -18.90 -22.80 -12.36
C LYS A 56 -19.26 -23.27 -13.76
N GLU A 57 -18.30 -23.24 -14.68
CA GLU A 57 -18.46 -23.66 -16.09
C GLU A 57 -18.11 -25.15 -16.29
N ILE A 58 -17.55 -25.80 -15.26
CA ILE A 58 -17.31 -27.25 -15.15
C ILE A 58 -18.47 -27.88 -14.37
#